data_AF-A0A415HF01-F1
#
_entry.id   AF-A0A415HF01-F1
#
_cell.length_a   1.000
_cell.length_b   1.000
_cell.length_c   1.000
_cell.angle_alpha   90.00
_cell.angle_beta   90.00
_cell.angle_gamma   90.00
#
_symmetry.space_group_name_H-M   'P 1'
#
loop_
_entity.id
_entity.type
_entity.pdbx_description
1 polymer ?
#
loop_
_entity_poly.entity_id
_entity_poly.type
_entity_poly.pdbx_seq_one_letter_code
_entity_poly.pdbx_strand_id
1 'polypeptide(L)'
;MAVDMTDETIAQYMERIEKMSIKEIQQEIEFLESPGYNCEGLVCADGVISPRTRMHRKVLWAKRMNQKSLTALQWAKEGYVVNPDATGRKWKNNPHNSKAIIYYVSDEVHEDQEAAKEFLKSRRKEKKG
;
A
#
# COMPACT_ATOMS: atom_id res chain seq x y z
N MET A 1 1.97 -33.64 0.08
CA MET A 1 2.09 -32.18 -0.08
C MET A 1 2.67 -31.62 1.20
N ALA A 2 3.74 -30.82 1.14
CA ALA A 2 4.22 -30.14 2.33
C ALA A 2 3.19 -29.05 2.70
N VAL A 3 2.97 -28.86 3.99
CA VAL A 3 2.08 -27.82 4.52
C VAL A 3 2.80 -27.12 5.65
N ASP A 4 2.65 -25.81 5.72
CA ASP A 4 3.05 -25.07 6.91
C ASP A 4 2.02 -25.26 8.00
N MET A 5 2.44 -25.12 9.26
CA MET A 5 1.54 -25.17 10.40
C MET A 5 1.73 -23.93 11.28
N THR A 6 0.63 -23.42 11.82
CA THR A 6 0.61 -22.36 12.84
C THR A 6 -0.42 -22.71 13.91
N ASP A 7 -0.15 -22.31 15.15
CA ASP A 7 -1.12 -22.43 16.26
C ASP A 7 -2.17 -21.31 16.22
N GLU A 8 -2.02 -20.32 15.32
CA GLU A 8 -2.99 -19.27 15.11
C GLU A 8 -4.27 -19.80 14.46
N THR A 9 -5.42 -19.24 14.84
CA THR A 9 -6.66 -19.39 14.07
C THR A 9 -6.55 -18.64 12.75
N ILE A 10 -7.39 -18.99 11.76
CA ILE A 10 -7.48 -18.28 10.49
C ILE A 10 -7.75 -16.79 10.70
N ALA A 11 -8.58 -16.44 11.70
CA ALA A 11 -8.88 -15.06 12.03
C ALA A 11 -7.66 -14.30 12.59
N GLN A 12 -6.95 -14.90 13.54
CA GLN A 12 -5.71 -14.32 14.10
C GLN A 12 -4.65 -14.14 13.02
N TYR A 13 -4.49 -15.14 12.15
CA TYR A 13 -3.58 -15.06 11.02
C TYR A 13 -3.94 -13.93 10.05
N MET A 14 -5.22 -13.73 9.75
CA MET A 14 -5.70 -12.64 8.91
C MET A 14 -5.44 -11.27 9.58
N GLU A 15 -5.70 -11.13 10.87
CA GLU A 15 -5.44 -9.90 11.62
C GLU A 15 -3.94 -9.54 11.64
N ARG A 16 -3.06 -10.54 11.77
CA ARG A 16 -1.61 -10.33 11.65
C ARG A 16 -1.25 -9.75 10.29
N ILE A 17 -1.80 -10.33 9.20
CA ILE A 17 -1.57 -9.82 7.84
C ILE A 17 -2.13 -8.41 7.66
N GLU A 18 -3.29 -8.11 8.25
CA GLU A 18 -3.90 -6.77 8.21
C GLU A 18 -3.04 -5.69 8.89
N LYS A 19 -2.21 -6.05 9.86
CA LYS A 19 -1.28 -5.10 10.50
C LYS A 19 -0.03 -4.82 9.67
N MET A 20 0.31 -5.69 8.72
CA MET A 20 1.46 -5.49 7.84
C MET A 20 1.21 -4.38 6.80
N SER A 21 2.29 -3.77 6.34
CA SER A 21 2.31 -2.85 5.20
C SER A 21 2.07 -3.60 3.88
N ILE A 22 1.62 -2.88 2.86
CA ILE A 22 1.44 -3.42 1.50
C ILE A 22 2.75 -4.03 0.99
N LYS A 23 3.90 -3.39 1.26
CA LYS A 23 5.23 -3.86 0.86
C LYS A 23 5.60 -5.19 1.52
N GLU A 24 5.40 -5.32 2.83
CA GLU A 24 5.67 -6.57 3.56
C GLU A 24 4.79 -7.71 3.08
N ILE A 25 3.48 -7.47 2.89
CA ILE A 25 2.56 -8.50 2.36
C ILE A 25 3.03 -8.99 0.99
N GLN A 26 3.54 -8.07 0.16
CA GLN A 26 3.99 -8.39 -1.18
C GLN A 26 5.29 -9.20 -1.18
N GLN A 27 6.23 -8.85 -0.29
CA GLN A 27 7.44 -9.64 -0.06
C GLN A 27 7.13 -11.04 0.49
N GLU A 28 6.17 -11.17 1.43
CA GLU A 28 5.74 -12.48 1.91
C GLU A 28 5.11 -13.31 0.77
N ILE A 29 4.28 -12.73 -0.10
CA ILE A 29 3.74 -13.44 -1.27
C ILE A 29 4.87 -13.90 -2.20
N GLU A 30 5.83 -13.03 -2.52
CA GLU A 30 6.97 -13.37 -3.38
C GLU A 30 7.82 -14.49 -2.78
N PHE A 31 8.04 -14.48 -1.47
CA PHE A 31 8.73 -15.56 -0.77
C PHE A 31 7.96 -16.88 -0.86
N LEU A 32 6.66 -16.87 -0.58
CA LEU A 32 5.81 -18.06 -0.60
C LEU A 32 5.60 -18.63 -2.02
N GLU A 33 5.80 -17.82 -3.05
CA GLU A 33 5.74 -18.20 -4.46
C GLU A 33 7.13 -18.43 -5.07
N SER A 34 8.19 -18.30 -4.25
CA SER A 34 9.56 -18.47 -4.72
C SER A 34 9.85 -19.90 -5.15
N PRO A 35 10.69 -20.11 -6.18
CA PRO A 35 11.10 -21.45 -6.59
C PRO A 35 11.78 -22.17 -5.43
N GLY A 36 11.22 -23.29 -4.99
CA GLY A 36 11.71 -24.09 -3.86
C GLY A 36 10.85 -24.01 -2.60
N TYR A 37 9.89 -23.08 -2.52
CA TYR A 37 8.87 -23.10 -1.49
C TYR A 37 7.75 -24.10 -1.86
N ASN A 38 7.72 -25.25 -1.19
CA ASN A 38 6.87 -26.38 -1.59
C ASN A 38 5.56 -26.50 -0.78
N CYS A 39 5.29 -25.54 0.11
CA CYS A 39 4.10 -25.59 0.96
C CYS A 39 2.90 -24.95 0.25
N GLU A 40 2.01 -25.80 -0.27
CA GLU A 40 0.81 -25.36 -1.01
C GLU A 40 -0.27 -24.75 -0.10
N GLY A 41 -0.25 -25.05 1.20
CA GLY A 41 -1.23 -24.57 2.17
C GLY A 41 -0.66 -24.34 3.56
N LEU A 42 -1.43 -23.62 4.37
CA LEU A 42 -1.20 -23.40 5.80
C LEU A 42 -2.29 -24.10 6.60
N VAL A 43 -1.89 -24.95 7.54
CA VAL A 43 -2.77 -25.51 8.58
C VAL A 43 -2.77 -24.54 9.76
N CYS A 44 -3.96 -24.03 10.08
CA CYS A 44 -4.26 -23.21 11.25
C CYS A 44 -4.95 -24.07 12.31
N ALA A 45 -5.08 -23.55 13.54
CA ALA A 45 -5.74 -24.24 14.64
C ALA A 45 -7.21 -24.63 14.37
N ASP A 46 -7.91 -23.87 13.52
CA ASP A 46 -9.33 -24.01 13.21
C ASP A 46 -9.63 -24.31 11.73
N GLY A 47 -8.61 -24.56 10.90
CA GLY A 47 -8.83 -24.92 9.50
C GLY A 47 -7.58 -24.88 8.61
N VAL A 48 -7.77 -25.02 7.30
CA VAL A 48 -6.68 -25.03 6.33
C VAL A 48 -6.88 -23.93 5.29
N ILE A 49 -5.83 -23.16 5.03
CA ILE A 49 -5.78 -22.13 4.00
C ILE A 49 -5.02 -22.69 2.79
N SER A 50 -5.70 -22.82 1.65
CA SER A 50 -5.10 -23.13 0.36
C SER A 50 -5.68 -22.24 -0.75
N PRO A 51 -4.84 -21.67 -1.66
CA PRO A 51 -3.37 -21.72 -1.62
C PRO A 51 -2.79 -20.94 -0.43
N ARG A 52 -1.55 -21.21 -0.06
CA ARG A 52 -0.82 -20.59 1.06
C ARG A 52 -0.87 -19.05 1.07
N THR A 53 -0.90 -18.43 -0.12
CA THR A 53 -0.96 -16.98 -0.31
C THR A 53 -2.39 -16.40 -0.31
N ARG A 54 -3.44 -17.22 -0.17
CA ARG A 54 -4.84 -16.79 -0.29
C ARG A 54 -5.20 -15.64 0.64
N MET A 55 -4.81 -15.71 1.92
CA MET A 55 -5.11 -14.63 2.88
C MET A 55 -4.29 -13.38 2.59
N HIS A 56 -2.99 -13.51 2.31
CA HIS A 56 -2.15 -12.37 1.90
C HIS A 56 -2.74 -11.63 0.71
N ARG A 57 -3.14 -12.35 -0.34
CA ARG A 57 -3.72 -11.76 -1.55
C ARG A 57 -5.07 -11.08 -1.27
N LYS A 58 -5.91 -11.67 -0.41
CA LYS A 58 -7.19 -11.07 0.01
C LYS A 58 -6.97 -9.74 0.73
N VAL A 59 -6.08 -9.72 1.73
CA VAL A 59 -5.76 -8.51 2.51
C VAL A 59 -5.07 -7.46 1.64
N LEU A 60 -4.11 -7.88 0.79
CA LEU A 60 -3.43 -7.00 -0.17
C LEU A 60 -4.44 -6.29 -1.09
N TRP A 61 -5.39 -7.04 -1.65
CA TRP A 61 -6.43 -6.47 -2.51
C TRP A 61 -7.31 -5.46 -1.76
N ALA A 62 -7.75 -5.81 -0.55
CA ALA A 62 -8.57 -4.92 0.28
C ALA A 62 -7.82 -3.63 0.63
N LYS A 63 -6.53 -3.72 1.02
CA LYS A 63 -5.69 -2.55 1.31
C LYS A 63 -5.50 -1.66 0.09
N ARG A 64 -5.21 -2.24 -1.09
CA ARG A 64 -5.05 -1.48 -2.34
C ARG A 64 -6.34 -0.77 -2.78
N MET A 65 -7.50 -1.41 -2.60
CA MET A 65 -8.78 -0.81 -2.97
C MET A 65 -9.18 0.35 -2.05
N ASN A 66 -8.84 0.25 -0.76
CA ASN A 66 -9.14 1.27 0.23
C ASN A 66 -8.02 2.31 0.38
N GLN A 67 -7.00 2.26 -0.48
CA GLN A 67 -5.85 3.14 -0.35
C GLN A 67 -6.22 4.57 -0.73
N LYS A 68 -5.91 5.50 0.18
CA LYS A 68 -6.12 6.92 -0.06
C LYS A 68 -5.20 7.38 -1.19
N SER A 69 -5.79 8.05 -2.18
CA SER A 69 -5.07 8.58 -3.35
C SER A 69 -5.32 10.08 -3.43
N LEU A 70 -4.28 10.87 -3.20
CA LEU A 70 -4.36 12.33 -3.10
C LEU A 70 -3.26 13.00 -3.91
N THR A 71 -3.50 14.23 -4.32
CA THR A 71 -2.45 15.08 -4.92
C THR A 71 -1.41 15.47 -3.87
N ALA A 72 -0.20 15.83 -4.30
CA ALA A 72 0.86 16.31 -3.38
C ALA A 72 0.39 17.48 -2.49
N LEU A 73 -0.46 18.37 -3.02
CA LEU A 73 -1.01 19.50 -2.27
C LEU A 73 -1.99 19.04 -1.17
N GLN A 74 -2.79 18.01 -1.43
CA GLN A 74 -3.70 17.45 -0.44
C GLN A 74 -2.94 16.71 0.65
N TRP A 75 -1.92 15.92 0.30
CA TRP A 75 -1.03 15.29 1.28
C TRP A 75 -0.33 16.31 2.18
N ALA A 76 0.23 17.38 1.60
CA ALA A 76 0.88 18.44 2.37
C ALA A 76 -0.08 19.15 3.34
N LYS A 77 -1.37 19.26 3.01
CA LYS A 77 -2.38 19.79 3.95
C LYS A 77 -2.61 18.86 5.14
N GLU A 78 -2.38 17.56 4.97
CA GLU A 78 -2.48 16.55 6.03
C GLU A 78 -1.17 16.35 6.80
N GLY A 79 -0.09 17.07 6.43
CA GLY A 79 1.22 16.95 7.08
C GLY A 79 2.15 15.91 6.45
N TYR A 80 1.84 15.44 5.24
CA TYR A 80 2.63 14.44 4.52
C TYR A 80 3.36 15.03 3.33
N VAL A 81 4.54 14.49 3.04
CA VAL A 81 5.36 14.87 1.89
C VAL A 81 5.55 13.68 0.98
N VAL A 82 5.51 13.94 -0.33
CA VAL A 82 5.73 12.91 -1.36
C VAL A 82 7.18 12.49 -1.35
N ASN A 83 7.43 11.18 -1.34
CA ASN A 83 8.77 10.62 -1.36
C ASN A 83 9.50 11.02 -2.67
N PRO A 84 10.83 11.25 -2.64
CA PRO A 84 11.58 11.64 -3.83
C PRO A 84 11.50 10.63 -4.99
N ASP A 85 11.31 9.34 -4.68
CA ASP A 85 11.20 8.22 -5.62
C ASP A 85 9.75 7.90 -6.02
N ALA A 86 8.77 8.66 -5.53
CA ALA A 86 7.36 8.46 -5.84
C ALA A 86 7.11 8.66 -7.34
N THR A 87 6.44 7.69 -7.97
CA THR A 87 6.08 7.78 -9.38
C THR A 87 4.73 8.47 -9.54
N GLY A 88 3.80 8.20 -8.62
CA GLY A 88 2.42 8.64 -8.67
C GLY A 88 1.66 8.05 -9.87
N ARG A 89 0.36 8.31 -9.90
CA ARG A 89 -0.53 7.92 -10.99
C ARG A 89 -1.06 9.16 -11.70
N LYS A 90 -0.78 9.25 -13.00
CA LYS A 90 -1.32 10.31 -13.86
C LYS A 90 -2.77 10.00 -14.18
N TRP A 91 -3.64 10.93 -13.82
CA TRP A 91 -5.05 10.88 -14.17
C TRP A 91 -5.44 12.08 -15.03
N LYS A 92 -6.08 11.82 -16.17
CA LYS A 92 -6.62 12.85 -17.05
C LYS A 92 -8.08 13.07 -16.68
N ASN A 93 -8.38 14.19 -16.02
CA ASN A 93 -9.76 14.54 -15.67
C ASN A 93 -10.63 14.88 -16.89
N ASN A 94 -10.02 15.27 -18.02
CA ASN A 94 -10.73 15.59 -19.24
C ASN A 94 -9.83 15.26 -20.45
N PRO A 95 -10.30 14.48 -21.44
CA PRO A 95 -9.54 14.20 -22.66
C PRO A 95 -9.11 15.46 -23.43
N HIS A 96 -9.81 16.58 -23.25
CA HIS A 96 -9.50 17.86 -23.90
C HIS A 96 -8.51 18.75 -23.12
N ASN A 97 -8.09 18.35 -21.91
CA ASN A 97 -7.11 19.10 -21.12
C ASN A 97 -5.73 18.42 -21.23
N SER A 98 -4.71 19.18 -21.63
CA SER A 98 -3.33 18.69 -21.73
C SER A 98 -2.69 18.41 -20.36
N LYS A 99 -3.23 18.98 -19.28
CA LYS A 99 -2.68 18.83 -17.93
C LYS A 99 -3.23 17.58 -17.25
N ALA A 100 -2.36 16.59 -17.06
CA ALA A 100 -2.63 15.45 -16.19
C ALA A 100 -2.39 15.84 -14.72
N ILE A 101 -3.28 15.40 -13.83
CA ILE A 101 -3.09 15.52 -12.38
C ILE A 101 -2.39 14.25 -11.90
N ILE A 102 -1.39 14.40 -11.02
CA ILE A 102 -0.69 13.27 -10.42
C ILE A 102 -1.24 13.04 -9.01
N TYR A 103 -1.65 11.81 -8.74
CA TYR A 103 -2.08 11.35 -7.44
C TYR A 103 -1.05 10.38 -6.86
N TYR A 104 -0.83 10.46 -5.56
CA TYR A 104 0.08 9.62 -4.80
C TYR A 104 -0.71 8.83 -3.77
N VAL A 105 -0.33 7.58 -3.58
CA VAL A 105 -0.91 6.73 -2.54
C VAL A 105 -0.14 6.85 -1.22
N SER A 106 -0.71 6.33 -0.13
CA SER A 106 -0.10 6.38 1.21
C SER A 106 1.34 5.86 1.26
N ASP A 107 1.71 4.89 0.42
CA ASP A 107 3.03 4.27 0.45
C ASP A 107 4.10 5.11 -0.28
N GLU A 108 3.68 6.15 -0.99
CA GLU A 108 4.52 7.09 -1.73
C GLU A 108 4.70 8.42 -0.99
N VAL A 109 4.25 8.49 0.26
CA VAL A 109 4.38 9.66 1.13
C VAL A 109 4.93 9.25 2.49
N HIS A 110 5.56 10.20 3.17
CA HIS A 110 5.95 10.06 4.57
C HIS A 110 5.47 11.28 5.36
N GLU A 111 5.26 11.09 6.66
CA GLU A 111 4.89 12.20 7.54
C GLU A 111 6.08 13.13 7.73
N ASP A 112 5.92 14.39 7.37
CA ASP A 112 6.89 15.46 7.64
C ASP A 112 6.12 16.79 7.68
N GLN A 113 5.75 17.20 8.90
CA GLN A 113 4.94 18.40 9.10
C GLN A 113 5.67 19.69 8.74
N GLU A 114 7.00 19.73 8.89
CA GLU A 114 7.79 20.94 8.63
C GLU A 114 7.94 21.14 7.12
N ALA A 115 8.37 20.10 6.41
CA ALA A 115 8.50 20.14 4.96
C ALA A 115 7.14 20.31 4.28
N ALA A 116 6.06 19.71 4.81
CA ALA A 116 4.71 19.92 4.30
C ALA A 116 4.27 21.40 4.43
N LYS A 117 4.53 22.05 5.58
CA LYS A 117 4.24 23.48 5.77
C LYS A 117 5.07 24.35 4.83
N GLU A 118 6.33 24.01 4.61
CA GLU A 118 7.21 24.72 3.67
C GLU A 118 6.69 24.60 2.22
N PHE A 119 6.31 23.41 1.80
CA PHE A 119 5.68 23.15 0.49
C PHE A 119 4.40 23.98 0.28
N LEU A 120 3.56 24.10 1.32
CA LEU A 120 2.36 24.93 1.25
C LEU A 120 2.68 26.43 1.15
N LYS A 121 3.73 26.90 1.83
CA LYS A 121 4.18 28.30 1.77
C LYS A 121 4.72 28.65 0.38
N SER A 122 5.54 27.79 -0.24
CA SER A 122 6.11 28.03 -1.57
C SER A 122 5.01 28.16 -2.63
N ARG A 123 3.98 27.30 -2.59
CA ARG A 123 2.80 27.37 -3.47
C ARG A 123 1.96 28.64 -3.31
N ARG A 124 1.90 29.23 -2.12
CA ARG A 124 1.17 30.50 -1.89
C ARG A 124 1.89 31.70 -2.48
N LYS A 125 3.23 31.69 -2.52
CA LYS A 125 4.03 32.78 -3.14
C LYS A 125 3.87 32.80 -4.66
N GLU A 126 3.81 31.64 -5.30
CA GLU A 126 3.61 31.48 -6.75
C GLU A 126 2.27 32.06 -7.27
N LYS A 127 1.21 32.08 -6.44
CA LYS A 127 -0.10 32.63 -6.82
C LYS A 127 -0.27 34.14 -6.64
N LYS A 128 0.70 34.81 -5.99
CA LYS A 128 0.65 36.24 -5.69
C LYS A 128 1.50 37.11 -6.63
N GLY A 129 2.19 36.50 -7.59
CA GLY A 129 2.87 37.18 -8.71
C GLY A 129 2.06 37.02 -9.98
#